data_AF-A0A257L2Z5-F1
#
_entry.id   AF-A0A257L2Z5-F1
#
_cell.length_a   1.000
_cell.length_b   1.000
_cell.length_c   1.000
_cell.angle_alpha   90.00
_cell.angle_beta   90.00
_cell.angle_gamma   90.00
#
_symmetry.space_group_name_H-M   'P 1'
#
loop_
_entity.id
_entity.type
_entity.pdbx_description
1 polymer ?
#
loop_
_entity_poly.entity_id
_entity_poly.type
_entity_poly.pdbx_seq_one_letter_code
_entity_poly.pdbx_strand_id
1 'polypeptide(L)' 'LAAHGIVLLPSAVSKRSWNLVFSPDAAAGRWKLLHQERLVVDTRLNPPPH' A
#
# COMPACT_ATOMS: atom_id res chain seq x y z
N LEU A 1 1.74 -14.53 -7.43
CA LEU A 1 1.83 -14.26 -5.98
C LEU A 1 2.34 -15.45 -5.16
N ALA A 2 1.81 -16.66 -5.38
CA ALA A 2 1.97 -17.80 -4.46
C ALA A 2 3.41 -18.13 -4.00
N ALA A 3 4.43 -17.98 -4.86
CA ALA A 3 5.81 -18.28 -4.48
C ALA A 3 6.49 -17.19 -3.61
N HIS A 4 6.16 -15.91 -3.82
CA HIS A 4 6.90 -14.78 -3.22
C HIS A 4 6.05 -13.93 -2.24
N GLY A 5 4.73 -14.09 -2.25
CA GLY A 5 3.80 -13.35 -1.39
C GLY A 5 3.57 -11.88 -1.76
N ILE A 6 4.33 -11.35 -2.74
CA ILE A 6 4.37 -9.92 -3.11
C ILE A 6 4.42 -9.79 -4.63
N VAL A 7 3.84 -8.71 -5.15
CA VAL A 7 3.97 -8.26 -6.55
C VAL A 7 4.25 -6.76 -6.58
N LEU A 8 5.22 -6.38 -7.41
CA LEU A 8 5.47 -4.99 -7.79
C LEU A 8 4.74 -4.68 -9.09
N LEU A 9 3.99 -3.58 -9.10
CA LEU A 9 3.27 -3.07 -10.27
C LEU A 9 3.74 -1.64 -10.59
N PRO A 10 3.91 -1.28 -11.87
CA PRO A 10 4.15 0.12 -12.21
C PRO A 10 2.94 0.97 -11.79
N SER A 11 3.18 2.18 -11.30
CA SER A 11 2.08 3.08 -10.95
C SER A 11 1.39 3.62 -12.21
N ALA A 12 0.06 3.56 -12.22
CA ALA A 12 -0.75 4.10 -13.31
C ALA A 12 -0.75 5.64 -13.38
N VAL A 13 -0.45 6.30 -12.26
CA VAL A 13 -0.55 7.77 -12.10
C VAL A 13 0.80 8.46 -11.99
N SER A 14 1.90 7.69 -11.90
CA SER A 14 3.26 8.22 -11.83
C SER A 14 4.25 7.30 -12.55
N LYS A 15 4.97 7.86 -13.53
CA LYS A 15 5.99 7.13 -14.31
C LYS A 15 7.21 6.69 -13.49
N ARG A 16 7.39 7.25 -12.30
CA ARG A 16 8.58 7.01 -11.45
C ARG A 16 8.22 6.37 -10.11
N SER A 17 7.07 5.70 -10.04
CA SER A 17 6.59 5.07 -8.80
C SER A 17 6.10 3.67 -9.08
N TRP A 18 6.18 2.83 -8.06
CA TRP A 18 5.71 1.44 -8.07
C TRP A 18 4.73 1.23 -6.93
N ASN A 19 3.70 0.42 -7.17
CA ASN A 19 2.80 -0.07 -6.14
C ASN A 19 3.26 -1.46 -5.72
N LEU A 20 3.37 -1.68 -4.42
CA LEU A 20 3.66 -2.98 -3.84
C LEU A 20 2.37 -3.57 -3.29
N VAL A 21 1.99 -4.75 -3.78
CA VAL A 21 0.80 -5.47 -3.35
C VAL A 21 1.23 -6.81 -2.77
N PHE A 22 0.64 -7.19 -1.63
CA PHE A 22 0.92 -8.46 -0.98
C PHE A 22 -0.36 -9.11 -0.50
N SER A 23 -0.38 -10.44 -0.45
CA SER A 23 -1.46 -11.18 0.20
C SER A 23 -1.17 -11.25 1.70
N PRO A 24 -2.11 -10.84 2.58
CA PRO A 24 -1.90 -10.88 4.03
C PRO A 24 -1.46 -12.24 4.55
N ASP A 25 -2.12 -13.32 4.11
CA ASP A 25 -1.80 -14.69 4.55
C ASP A 25 -0.39 -15.10 4.13
N ALA A 26 0.01 -14.77 2.91
CA ALA A 26 1.36 -15.06 2.40
C ALA A 26 2.44 -14.14 3.01
N ALA A 27 2.04 -13.00 3.59
CA ALA A 27 2.93 -12.02 4.22
C ALA A 27 2.99 -12.17 5.75
N ALA A 28 2.12 -12.98 6.35
CA ALA A 28 2.06 -13.20 7.78
C ALA A 28 3.43 -13.62 8.35
N GLY A 29 3.90 -12.91 9.38
CA GLY A 29 5.20 -13.15 10.02
C GLY A 29 6.43 -12.79 9.18
N ARG A 30 6.27 -12.38 7.91
CA ARG A 30 7.38 -11.98 7.02
C ARG A 30 7.69 -10.48 7.09
N TRP A 31 6.78 -9.70 7.67
CA TRP A 31 6.89 -8.26 7.79
C TRP A 31 6.72 -7.83 9.24
N LYS A 32 7.52 -6.84 9.64
CA LYS A 32 7.40 -6.18 10.93
C LYS A 32 6.99 -4.73 10.69
N LEU A 33 5.91 -4.30 11.32
CA LEU A 33 5.56 -2.89 11.34
C LEU A 33 6.61 -2.14 12.14
N LEU A 34 7.41 -1.31 11.46
CA LEU A 34 8.43 -0.49 12.11
C LEU A 34 7.83 0.81 12.62
N HIS A 35 6.99 1.44 11.80
CA HIS A 35 6.38 2.73 12.10
C HIS A 35 5.08 2.89 11.29
N GLN A 36 4.07 3.52 11.89
CA GLN A 36 2.82 3.86 11.22
C GLN A 36 2.35 5.21 11.71
N GLU A 37 2.46 6.22 10.86
CA GLU A 37 1.98 7.57 11.16
C GLU A 37 0.49 7.70 10.83
N ARG A 38 -0.19 8.61 11.52
CA ARG A 38 -1.52 9.02 11.12
C ARG A 38 -1.41 9.78 9.80
N LEU A 39 -1.91 9.19 8.72
CA LEU A 39 -2.06 9.88 7.45
C LEU A 39 -3.15 10.95 7.60
N VAL A 40 -2.75 12.22 7.65
CA VAL A 40 -3.68 13.34 7.56
C VAL A 40 -3.79 13.71 6.09
N VAL A 41 -4.78 13.14 5.43
CA VAL A 41 -5.16 13.58 4.08
C VAL A 41 -5.86 14.93 4.21
N ASP A 42 -5.46 15.92 3.41
CA ASP A 42 -6.19 17.18 3.32
C ASP A 42 -7.66 16.87 2.98
N THR A 43 -8.58 17.20 3.89
CA THR A 43 -10.01 16.88 3.74
C THR A 43 -10.64 17.51 2.49
N ARG A 44 -10.03 18.54 1.91
CA ARG A 44 -10.44 19.09 0.59
C ARG A 44 -10.21 18.11 -0.56
N LEU A 45 -9.31 17.14 -0.39
CA LEU A 45 -8.99 16.10 -1.37
C LEU A 45 -9.83 14.81 -1.19
N ASN A 46 -10.52 14.66 -0.05
CA ASN A 46 -11.46 13.55 0.20
C ASN A 46 -12.58 14.04 1.14
N PRO A 47 -13.53 14.85 0.64
CA PRO A 47 -14.59 15.39 1.47
C PRO A 47 -15.45 14.23 2.02
N PRO A 48 -15.86 14.29 3.31
CA PRO A 48 -16.74 13.28 3.86
C PRO A 48 -18.08 13.28 3.10
N PRO A 49 -18.68 12.10 2.86
CA PRO A 49 -20.01 12.04 2.30
C PRO A 49 -21.00 12.74 3.25
N HIS A 50 -21.87 13.57 2.68
CA HIS A 50 -22.97 14.24 3.37
C HIS A 50 -23.97 13.25 3.96
#